data_AF-A0A7S0QKC3-F1
#
_entry.id   AF-A0A7S0QKC3-F1
#
_cell.length_a   1.000
_cell.length_b   1.000
_cell.length_c   1.000
_cell.angle_alpha   90.00
_cell.angle_beta   90.00
_cell.angle_gamma   90.00
#
_symmetry.space_group_name_H-M   'P 1'
#
loop_
_entity.id
_entity.type
_entity.pdbx_description
1 polymer ?
#
loop_
_entity_poly.entity_id
_entity_poly.type
_entity_poly.pdbx_seq_one_letter_code
_entity_poly.pdbx_strand_id
1 'polypeptide(L)'
;MEMLVGNVQHPSSSFSISAPFRSVSAQIYDALPFTRKGAIVLVKGRPAIDTGFGEAALTAVKFRENILPSSVEAGRYFLLASYGDPWAQRTLIAHGLAGLKKSVGVILSDGLWPIMRGLPATATRGWRFSRRSEIKPQVFANGPAELQTAARRGAVYMHELYVATNPEVTGRVTMPALWDSCTGRVVCNESTDIVRILHQKLGVLGE
;
A
#
# COMPACT_ATOMS: atom_id res chain seq x y z
N MET A 1 29.93 -21.81 61.92
CA MET A 1 29.24 -20.52 61.75
C MET A 1 28.75 -20.49 60.31
N GLU A 2 27.52 -20.99 60.13
CA GLU A 2 26.86 -21.12 58.83
C GLU A 2 26.56 -19.73 58.26
N MET A 3 26.87 -19.52 56.98
CA MET A 3 26.48 -18.33 56.23
C MET A 3 25.33 -18.72 55.31
N LEU A 4 24.13 -18.21 55.64
CA LEU A 4 22.89 -18.36 54.90
C LEU A 4 23.02 -17.87 53.45
N VAL A 5 22.82 -18.76 52.48
CA VAL A 5 22.63 -18.41 51.07
C VAL A 5 21.17 -18.01 50.89
N GLY A 6 20.92 -16.71 50.73
CA GLY A 6 19.60 -16.17 50.40
C GLY A 6 19.18 -16.56 48.98
N ASN A 7 18.09 -17.31 48.87
CA ASN A 7 17.51 -17.77 47.62
C ASN A 7 16.66 -16.63 47.01
N VAL A 8 17.12 -15.99 45.93
CA VAL A 8 16.35 -14.97 45.19
C VAL A 8 15.47 -15.68 44.16
N GLN A 9 14.18 -15.82 44.46
CA GLN A 9 13.18 -16.27 43.49
C GLN A 9 12.89 -15.15 42.48
N HIS A 10 13.24 -15.37 41.21
CA HIS A 10 12.73 -14.55 40.10
C HIS A 10 11.32 -15.03 39.73
N PRO A 11 10.31 -14.14 39.66
CA PRO A 11 8.99 -14.52 39.16
C PRO A 11 9.06 -14.74 37.64
N SER A 12 8.87 -15.98 37.20
CA SER A 12 8.67 -16.33 35.80
C SER A 12 7.25 -15.96 35.38
N SER A 13 7.03 -14.70 35.00
CA SER A 13 5.79 -14.30 34.33
C SER A 13 5.86 -14.71 32.86
N SER A 14 5.26 -15.85 32.53
CA SER A 14 4.96 -16.24 31.15
C SER A 14 3.93 -15.27 30.57
N PHE A 15 4.40 -14.26 29.84
CA PHE A 15 3.54 -13.42 29.02
C PHE A 15 3.07 -14.22 27.80
N SER A 16 1.83 -14.73 27.87
CA SER A 16 1.13 -15.24 26.70
C SER A 16 0.59 -14.04 25.91
N ILE A 17 1.20 -13.73 24.77
CA ILE A 17 0.68 -12.74 23.82
C ILE A 17 -0.40 -13.44 22.99
N SER A 18 -1.65 -13.38 23.45
CA SER A 18 -2.81 -13.90 22.70
C SER A 18 -3.58 -12.80 21.94
N ALA A 19 -2.96 -11.64 21.68
CA ALA A 19 -3.56 -10.62 20.82
C ALA A 19 -3.17 -10.88 19.35
N PRO A 20 -4.11 -10.85 18.39
CA PRO A 20 -3.76 -11.00 16.98
C PRO A 20 -2.75 -9.93 16.58
N PHE A 21 -1.60 -10.36 16.08
CA PHE A 21 -0.49 -9.49 15.69
C PHE A 21 -0.93 -8.56 14.54
N ARG A 22 -1.47 -7.39 14.88
CA ARG A 22 -1.71 -6.34 13.88
C ARG A 22 -0.34 -5.88 13.38
N SER A 23 -0.19 -5.68 12.07
CA SER A 23 1.07 -5.16 11.54
C SER A 23 1.36 -3.79 12.20
N VAL A 24 2.62 -3.60 12.61
CA VAL A 24 3.09 -2.31 13.16
C VAL A 24 2.75 -1.15 12.22
N SER A 25 2.76 -1.41 10.91
CA SER A 25 2.29 -0.47 9.88
C SER A 25 0.85 0.01 10.11
N ALA A 26 -0.09 -0.91 10.33
CA ALA A 26 -1.50 -0.58 10.57
C ALA A 26 -1.69 0.19 11.89
N GLN A 27 -0.95 -0.17 12.94
CA GLN A 27 -0.99 0.54 14.22
C GLN A 27 -0.51 2.00 14.11
N ILE A 28 0.53 2.26 13.31
CA ILE A 28 1.04 3.61 13.08
C ILE A 28 0.07 4.42 12.19
N TYR A 29 -0.54 3.80 11.17
CA TYR A 29 -1.60 4.43 10.37
C TYR A 29 -2.83 4.81 11.19
N ASP A 30 -3.12 4.08 12.26
CA ASP A 30 -4.22 4.44 13.15
C ASP A 30 -3.79 5.53 14.14
N ALA A 31 -2.52 5.56 14.55
CA ALA A 31 -2.02 6.48 15.58
C ALA A 31 -1.76 7.91 15.08
N LEU A 32 -1.56 8.13 13.77
CA LEU A 32 -1.20 9.45 13.25
C LEU A 32 -2.44 10.32 12.92
N PRO A 33 -2.66 11.45 13.61
CA PRO A 33 -3.91 12.22 13.51
C PRO A 33 -4.20 12.80 12.12
N PHE A 34 -3.17 13.04 11.30
CA PHE A 34 -3.30 13.56 9.93
C PHE A 34 -3.72 12.50 8.90
N THR A 35 -3.79 11.23 9.28
CA THR A 35 -4.15 10.12 8.37
C THR A 35 -5.63 9.74 8.43
N ARG A 36 -6.38 10.27 9.40
CA ARG A 36 -7.81 9.95 9.60
C ARG A 36 -8.73 10.93 8.88
N LYS A 37 -8.68 12.23 9.20
CA LYS A 37 -9.65 13.20 8.67
C LYS A 37 -9.29 13.64 7.25
N GLY A 38 -10.18 13.44 6.28
CA GLY A 38 -9.96 13.85 4.88
C GLY A 38 -9.26 12.81 4.00
N ALA A 39 -9.12 11.56 4.46
CA ALA A 39 -8.68 10.47 3.60
C ALA A 39 -9.79 10.08 2.60
N ILE A 40 -9.40 9.53 1.44
CA ILE A 40 -10.35 8.84 0.56
C ILE A 40 -10.61 7.44 1.11
N VAL A 41 -11.88 7.14 1.34
CA VAL A 41 -12.38 5.82 1.68
C VAL A 41 -13.25 5.30 0.54
N LEU A 42 -13.36 4.00 0.42
CA LEU A 42 -14.30 3.34 -0.48
C LEU A 42 -15.42 2.73 0.37
N VAL A 43 -16.66 2.84 -0.13
CA VAL A 43 -17.84 2.17 0.41
C VAL A 43 -18.53 1.46 -0.76
N LYS A 44 -18.40 0.14 -0.83
CA LYS A 44 -18.85 -0.68 -1.97
C LYS A 44 -18.37 -0.10 -3.31
N GLY A 45 -17.06 0.14 -3.39
CA GLY A 45 -16.40 0.73 -4.55
C GLY A 45 -16.66 2.22 -4.81
N ARG A 46 -17.52 2.88 -4.01
CA ARG A 46 -17.81 4.30 -4.20
C ARG A 46 -16.87 5.15 -3.35
N PRO A 47 -16.14 6.12 -3.94
CA PRO A 47 -15.26 6.99 -3.18
C PRO A 47 -16.10 7.92 -2.29
N ALA A 48 -15.70 8.01 -1.03
CA ALA A 48 -16.21 8.94 -0.04
C ALA A 48 -15.04 9.55 0.73
N ILE A 49 -15.34 10.56 1.54
CA ILE A 49 -14.35 11.23 2.38
C ILE A 49 -14.54 10.78 3.81
N ASP A 50 -13.43 10.42 4.45
CA ASP A 50 -13.44 10.18 5.89
C ASP A 50 -13.68 11.49 6.65
N THR A 51 -14.90 11.65 7.15
CA THR A 51 -15.31 12.77 8.01
C THR A 51 -15.05 12.51 9.50
N GLY A 52 -14.54 11.32 9.85
CA GLY A 52 -14.24 10.89 11.22
C GLY A 52 -15.32 10.06 11.92
N PHE A 53 -16.33 9.56 11.20
CA PHE A 53 -17.57 9.02 11.81
C PHE A 53 -17.99 7.60 11.39
N GLY A 54 -17.12 6.74 10.82
CA GLY A 54 -17.53 5.39 10.42
C GLY A 54 -16.47 4.29 10.55
N GLU A 55 -16.90 3.08 10.91
CA GLU A 55 -16.06 1.88 11.08
C GLU A 55 -15.29 1.48 9.80
N ALA A 56 -15.90 1.71 8.63
CA ALA A 56 -15.25 1.56 7.32
C ALA A 56 -14.08 2.52 7.10
N ALA A 57 -14.08 3.67 7.78
CA ALA A 57 -13.00 4.65 7.71
C ALA A 57 -11.78 4.25 8.57
N LEU A 58 -11.97 3.31 9.50
CA LEU A 58 -10.89 2.86 10.39
C LEU A 58 -10.05 1.74 9.77
N THR A 59 -10.61 0.96 8.85
CA THR A 59 -9.91 -0.22 8.30
C THR A 59 -9.31 0.07 6.94
N ALA A 60 -7.98 -0.08 6.83
CA ALA A 60 -7.31 -0.07 5.53
C ALA A 60 -7.77 -1.28 4.70
N VAL A 61 -8.07 -1.04 3.41
CA VAL A 61 -8.28 -2.14 2.46
C VAL A 61 -7.01 -2.99 2.44
N LYS A 62 -7.16 -4.31 2.33
CA LYS A 62 -6.03 -5.23 2.21
C LYS A 62 -6.19 -6.06 0.95
N PHE A 63 -5.28 -5.84 0.01
CA PHE A 63 -5.02 -6.79 -1.05
C PHE A 63 -3.81 -7.60 -0.63
N ARG A 64 -4.04 -8.88 -0.33
CA ARG A 64 -3.01 -9.87 0.00
C ARG A 64 -3.32 -11.24 -0.60
N GLU A 65 -4.27 -11.29 -1.53
CA GLU A 65 -4.65 -12.53 -2.19
C GLU A 65 -3.62 -12.89 -3.26
N ASN A 66 -3.30 -14.18 -3.37
CA ASN A 66 -2.43 -14.77 -4.39
C ASN A 66 -1.05 -14.11 -4.53
N ILE A 67 -0.16 -14.55 -3.62
CA ILE A 67 1.29 -14.52 -3.82
C ILE A 67 1.55 -14.87 -5.28
N LEU A 68 2.27 -13.96 -5.96
CA LEU A 68 2.59 -14.01 -7.39
C LEU A 68 2.74 -15.43 -7.94
N PRO A 69 2.34 -15.67 -9.21
CA PRO A 69 2.52 -16.98 -9.85
C PRO A 69 3.97 -17.45 -9.73
N SER A 70 4.17 -18.77 -9.83
CA SER A 70 5.50 -19.38 -9.72
C SER A 70 6.49 -18.83 -10.75
N SER A 71 6.00 -18.44 -11.93
CA SER A 71 6.77 -17.72 -12.94
C SER A 71 6.46 -16.22 -12.90
N VAL A 72 7.51 -15.41 -12.78
CA VAL A 72 7.45 -13.95 -12.81
C VAL A 72 8.15 -13.41 -14.06
N GLU A 73 7.67 -12.27 -14.58
CA GLU A 73 8.13 -11.70 -15.84
C GLU A 73 8.57 -10.24 -15.63
N ALA A 74 9.68 -9.85 -16.28
CA ALA A 74 10.12 -8.47 -16.32
C ALA A 74 9.14 -7.60 -17.13
N GLY A 75 8.88 -6.38 -16.67
CA GLY A 75 7.97 -5.43 -17.32
C GLY A 75 6.48 -5.64 -17.01
N ARG A 76 6.12 -6.68 -16.24
CA ARG A 76 4.74 -6.98 -15.83
C ARG A 76 4.28 -6.24 -14.58
N TYR A 77 5.20 -6.03 -13.64
CA TYR A 77 4.86 -5.51 -12.32
C TYR A 77 5.24 -4.04 -12.17
N PHE A 78 4.37 -3.27 -11.52
CA PHE A 78 4.56 -1.84 -11.29
C PHE A 78 4.35 -1.51 -9.82
N LEU A 79 5.36 -0.92 -9.19
CA LEU A 79 5.29 -0.37 -7.85
C LEU A 79 4.76 1.06 -7.92
N LEU A 80 3.56 1.25 -7.40
CA LEU A 80 2.94 2.55 -7.19
C LEU A 80 3.39 3.07 -5.83
N ALA A 81 4.11 4.19 -5.81
CA ALA A 81 4.75 4.73 -4.62
C ALA A 81 4.66 6.26 -4.52
N SER A 82 5.00 6.80 -3.35
CA SER A 82 5.17 8.24 -3.13
C SER A 82 6.44 8.48 -2.33
N TYR A 83 7.20 9.51 -2.69
CA TYR A 83 8.31 9.97 -1.85
C TYR A 83 7.83 10.61 -0.54
N GLY A 84 6.57 11.03 -0.46
CA GLY A 84 6.01 11.65 0.74
C GLY A 84 5.44 10.66 1.76
N ASP A 85 5.41 9.36 1.44
CA ASP A 85 4.78 8.33 2.25
C ASP A 85 5.84 7.37 2.81
N PRO A 86 6.03 7.27 4.14
CA PRO A 86 7.13 6.48 4.72
C PRO A 86 6.98 4.98 4.46
N TRP A 87 5.75 4.48 4.29
CA TRP A 87 5.51 3.08 3.95
C TRP A 87 5.86 2.79 2.49
N ALA A 88 5.55 3.70 1.57
CA ALA A 88 5.98 3.61 0.18
C ALA A 88 7.51 3.73 0.04
N GLN A 89 8.16 4.60 0.83
CA GLN A 89 9.62 4.70 0.84
C GLN A 89 10.31 3.38 1.17
N ARG A 90 9.78 2.58 2.11
CA ARG A 90 10.32 1.24 2.42
C ARG A 90 10.37 0.35 1.18
N THR A 91 9.29 0.37 0.37
CA THR A 91 9.21 -0.43 -0.85
C THR A 91 10.12 0.09 -1.97
N LEU A 92 10.30 1.41 -2.06
CA LEU A 92 11.24 2.03 -3.00
C LEU A 92 12.69 1.65 -2.69
N ILE A 93 13.07 1.66 -1.41
CA ILE A 93 14.40 1.23 -0.97
C ILE A 93 14.61 -0.25 -1.29
N ALA A 94 13.65 -1.11 -0.93
CA ALA A 94 13.74 -2.54 -1.22
C ALA A 94 13.82 -2.83 -2.73
N HIS A 95 13.05 -2.11 -3.55
CA HIS A 95 13.10 -2.20 -5.01
C HIS A 95 14.50 -1.86 -5.55
N GLY A 96 15.12 -0.79 -5.05
CA GLY A 96 16.48 -0.41 -5.43
C GLY A 96 17.54 -1.41 -4.98
N LEU A 97 17.46 -1.90 -3.75
CA LEU A 97 18.40 -2.89 -3.20
C LEU A 97 18.29 -4.27 -3.88
N ALA A 98 17.11 -4.63 -4.38
CA ALA A 98 16.88 -5.87 -5.10
C ALA A 98 17.25 -5.81 -6.60
N GLY A 99 17.82 -4.69 -7.10
CA GLY A 99 18.23 -4.56 -8.50
C GLY A 99 17.08 -4.49 -9.50
N LEU A 100 15.85 -4.18 -9.06
CA LEU A 100 14.63 -4.35 -9.88
C LEU A 100 14.30 -3.17 -10.80
N LYS A 101 15.22 -2.21 -10.97
CA LYS A 101 14.96 -0.97 -11.71
C LYS A 101 14.57 -1.19 -13.18
N LYS A 102 15.05 -2.27 -13.80
CA LYS A 102 14.74 -2.61 -15.20
C LYS A 102 13.54 -3.55 -15.34
N SER A 103 13.23 -4.34 -14.31
CA SER A 103 12.25 -5.43 -14.38
C SER A 103 10.91 -5.11 -13.70
N VAL A 104 10.91 -4.26 -12.69
CA VAL A 104 9.69 -3.78 -12.00
C VAL A 104 9.61 -2.27 -12.16
N GLY A 105 8.60 -1.81 -12.90
CA GLY A 105 8.39 -0.38 -13.11
C GLY A 105 8.04 0.33 -11.81
N VAL A 106 8.37 1.61 -11.70
CA VAL A 106 7.93 2.46 -10.58
C VAL A 106 7.10 3.61 -11.15
N ILE A 107 5.92 3.84 -10.58
CA ILE A 107 5.07 4.99 -10.89
C ILE A 107 4.89 5.79 -9.60
N LEU A 108 5.45 6.99 -9.59
CA LEU A 108 5.40 7.87 -8.42
C LEU A 108 4.12 8.69 -8.43
N SER A 109 3.55 9.02 -7.28
CA SER A 109 2.43 9.97 -7.22
C SER A 109 2.90 11.41 -7.50
N ASP A 110 2.00 12.27 -8.00
CA ASP A 110 2.28 13.68 -8.35
C ASP A 110 2.77 14.59 -7.20
N GLY A 111 2.79 14.13 -5.95
CA GLY A 111 3.37 14.87 -4.82
C GLY A 111 3.02 14.32 -3.43
N LEU A 112 3.36 15.09 -2.39
CA LEU A 112 2.95 14.87 -1.00
C LEU A 112 1.42 14.81 -0.88
N TRP A 113 0.93 14.02 0.09
CA TRP A 113 -0.50 13.77 0.34
C TRP A 113 -1.33 15.06 0.18
N PRO A 114 -2.44 15.05 -0.58
CA PRO A 114 -3.39 16.14 -0.72
C PRO A 114 -3.61 17.12 0.45
N ILE A 115 -3.71 16.61 1.68
CA ILE A 115 -3.93 17.39 2.91
C ILE A 115 -2.75 18.34 3.18
N MET A 116 -1.52 17.94 2.83
CA MET A 116 -0.32 18.77 3.00
C MET A 116 -0.28 19.98 2.06
N ARG A 117 -1.19 20.06 1.08
CA ARG A 117 -1.38 21.24 0.23
C ARG A 117 -2.44 22.22 0.77
N GLY A 118 -3.00 21.96 1.96
CA GLY A 118 -4.06 22.78 2.55
C GLY A 118 -5.38 22.73 1.78
N LEU A 119 -5.53 21.78 0.85
CA LEU A 119 -6.72 21.63 0.01
C LEU A 119 -7.72 20.67 0.67
N PRO A 120 -9.04 20.92 0.54
CA PRO A 120 -10.05 19.97 0.99
C PRO A 120 -9.85 18.62 0.28
N ALA A 121 -10.09 17.51 0.98
CA ALA A 121 -10.00 16.16 0.43
C ALA A 121 -10.83 15.98 -0.86
N THR A 122 -12.00 16.62 -0.94
CA THR A 122 -12.87 16.68 -2.14
C THR A 122 -12.14 17.20 -3.38
N ALA A 123 -11.25 18.19 -3.22
CA ALA A 123 -10.55 18.85 -4.32
C ALA A 123 -9.42 17.99 -4.91
N THR A 124 -9.06 16.89 -4.26
CA THR A 124 -7.80 16.18 -4.58
C THR A 124 -7.99 14.75 -5.03
N ARG A 125 -9.16 14.14 -4.77
CA ARG A 125 -9.49 12.75 -5.15
C ARG A 125 -8.46 11.71 -4.63
N GLY A 126 -7.64 12.08 -3.64
CA GLY A 126 -6.60 11.24 -3.04
C GLY A 126 -5.28 11.23 -3.82
N TRP A 127 -4.57 10.10 -3.74
CA TRP A 127 -3.30 9.90 -4.44
C TRP A 127 -3.52 9.85 -5.95
N ARG A 128 -2.81 10.72 -6.68
CA ARG A 128 -2.93 10.90 -8.13
C ARG A 128 -1.62 10.55 -8.83
N PHE A 129 -1.73 9.82 -9.93
CA PHE A 129 -0.67 9.51 -10.87
C PHE A 129 -1.05 10.17 -12.21
N SER A 130 -0.25 11.10 -12.71
CA SER A 130 -0.54 11.81 -13.97
C SER A 130 0.60 11.73 -14.97
N ARG A 131 0.47 12.39 -16.12
CA ARG A 131 1.58 12.56 -17.07
C ARG A 131 2.83 13.19 -16.44
N ARG A 132 2.70 14.01 -15.39
CA ARG A 132 3.84 14.52 -14.61
C ARG A 132 4.61 13.40 -13.91
N SER A 133 3.88 12.37 -13.51
CA SER A 133 4.41 11.13 -12.93
C SER A 133 4.76 10.08 -14.00
N GLU A 134 4.82 10.50 -15.26
CA GLU A 134 5.17 9.65 -16.41
C GLU A 134 4.32 8.38 -16.52
N ILE A 135 3.03 8.45 -16.15
CA ILE A 135 2.16 7.29 -16.33
C ILE A 135 2.12 6.89 -17.80
N LYS A 136 2.26 5.58 -18.03
CA LYS A 136 2.14 4.97 -19.36
C LYS A 136 0.77 4.28 -19.42
N PRO A 137 -0.18 4.73 -20.27
CA PRO A 137 -1.52 4.14 -20.31
C PRO A 137 -1.53 2.63 -20.57
N GLN A 138 -0.49 2.10 -21.21
CA GLN A 138 -0.30 0.68 -21.49
C GLN A 138 -0.22 -0.17 -20.20
N VAL A 139 0.25 0.41 -19.09
CA VAL A 139 0.32 -0.27 -17.77
C VAL A 139 -1.06 -0.67 -17.25
N PHE A 140 -2.10 0.05 -17.68
CA PHE A 140 -3.47 -0.15 -17.23
C PHE A 140 -4.36 -0.76 -18.33
N ALA A 141 -3.78 -1.21 -19.45
CA ALA A 141 -4.54 -1.65 -20.62
C ALA A 141 -5.45 -2.85 -20.35
N ASN A 142 -5.09 -3.73 -19.41
CA ASN A 142 -5.89 -4.89 -19.02
C ASN A 142 -6.83 -4.63 -17.83
N GLY A 143 -6.87 -3.41 -17.31
CA GLY A 143 -7.84 -3.02 -16.28
C GLY A 143 -9.24 -2.79 -16.87
N PRO A 144 -10.26 -2.53 -16.02
CA PRO A 144 -11.60 -2.17 -16.48
C PRO A 144 -11.62 -0.92 -17.37
N ALA A 145 -12.69 -0.78 -18.17
CA ALA A 145 -12.82 0.28 -19.18
C ALA A 145 -12.69 1.69 -18.59
N GLU A 146 -13.18 1.90 -17.37
CA GLU A 146 -13.10 3.16 -16.64
C GLU A 146 -11.64 3.52 -16.33
N LEU A 147 -10.85 2.55 -15.85
CA LEU A 147 -9.44 2.73 -15.53
C LEU A 147 -8.62 3.00 -16.80
N GLN A 148 -8.88 2.26 -17.89
CA GLN A 148 -8.26 2.51 -19.18
C GLN A 148 -8.56 3.92 -19.69
N THR A 149 -9.82 4.35 -19.54
CA THR A 149 -10.26 5.68 -19.95
C THR A 149 -9.58 6.77 -19.11
N ALA A 150 -9.49 6.59 -17.80
CA ALA A 150 -8.76 7.50 -16.91
C ALA A 150 -7.28 7.64 -17.32
N ALA A 151 -6.61 6.51 -17.55
CA ALA A 151 -5.22 6.47 -17.99
C ALA A 151 -5.01 7.20 -19.34
N ARG A 152 -5.89 6.99 -20.33
CA ARG A 152 -5.84 7.69 -21.63
C ARG A 152 -6.07 9.20 -21.49
N ARG A 153 -6.93 9.62 -20.55
CA ARG A 153 -7.15 11.04 -20.21
C ARG A 153 -5.96 11.67 -19.49
N GLY A 154 -4.99 10.86 -19.03
CA GLY A 154 -3.71 11.33 -18.51
C GLY A 154 -3.61 11.41 -16.99
N ALA A 155 -4.58 10.85 -16.26
CA ALA A 155 -4.49 10.71 -14.81
C ALA A 155 -5.26 9.48 -14.29
N VAL A 156 -4.66 8.77 -13.34
CA VAL A 156 -5.25 7.68 -12.58
C VAL A 156 -5.14 7.99 -11.09
N TYR A 157 -6.14 7.61 -10.32
CA TYR A 157 -6.15 7.76 -8.87
C TYR A 157 -6.10 6.41 -8.16
N MET A 158 -5.50 6.38 -6.97
CA MET A 158 -5.31 5.13 -6.24
C MET A 158 -6.61 4.40 -5.91
N HIS A 159 -7.69 5.14 -5.67
CA HIS A 159 -9.01 4.55 -5.41
C HIS A 159 -9.57 3.84 -6.65
N GLU A 160 -9.26 4.32 -7.86
CA GLU A 160 -9.69 3.69 -9.12
C GLU A 160 -9.01 2.32 -9.30
N LEU A 161 -7.76 2.18 -8.87
CA LEU A 161 -7.03 0.90 -8.88
C LEU A 161 -7.61 -0.12 -7.90
N TYR A 162 -8.07 0.36 -6.74
CA TYR A 162 -8.70 -0.50 -5.73
C TYR A 162 -10.05 -1.01 -6.23
N VAL A 163 -10.86 -0.13 -6.82
CA VAL A 163 -12.14 -0.48 -7.46
C VAL A 163 -11.92 -1.43 -8.64
N ALA A 164 -10.88 -1.19 -9.45
CA ALA A 164 -10.52 -2.09 -10.54
C ALA A 164 -10.14 -3.50 -10.07
N THR A 165 -9.59 -3.60 -8.86
CA THR A 165 -9.22 -4.88 -8.24
C THR A 165 -10.42 -5.59 -7.61
N ASN A 166 -11.26 -4.84 -6.90
CA ASN A 166 -12.50 -5.32 -6.30
C ASN A 166 -13.57 -4.22 -6.35
N PRO A 167 -14.60 -4.35 -7.19
CA PRO A 167 -15.66 -3.34 -7.33
C PRO A 167 -16.47 -3.10 -6.06
N GLU A 168 -16.52 -4.06 -5.13
CA GLU A 168 -17.27 -3.96 -3.87
C GLU A 168 -16.38 -3.58 -2.67
N VAL A 169 -15.14 -3.17 -2.93
CA VAL A 169 -14.16 -2.86 -1.89
C VAL A 169 -14.67 -1.75 -0.94
N THR A 170 -14.46 -1.98 0.35
CA THR A 170 -14.79 -1.03 1.41
C THR A 170 -13.59 -0.85 2.33
N GLY A 171 -13.21 0.39 2.61
CA GLY A 171 -12.07 0.71 3.48
C GLY A 171 -11.25 1.92 3.02
N ARG A 172 -10.21 2.27 3.76
CA ARG A 172 -9.27 3.33 3.39
C ARG A 172 -8.41 2.96 2.19
N VAL A 173 -8.18 3.94 1.32
CA VAL A 173 -7.28 3.84 0.18
C VAL A 173 -5.88 4.29 0.60
N THR A 174 -4.92 3.36 0.57
CA THR A 174 -3.55 3.59 1.06
C THR A 174 -2.51 3.41 -0.04
N MET A 175 -1.29 3.85 0.24
CA MET A 175 -0.08 3.57 -0.52
C MET A 175 0.88 2.77 0.37
N PRO A 176 1.87 2.05 -0.19
CA PRO A 176 2.12 1.76 -1.61
C PRO A 176 1.17 0.68 -2.17
N ALA A 177 1.30 0.39 -3.48
CA ALA A 177 0.75 -0.83 -4.05
C ALA A 177 1.62 -1.45 -5.14
N LEU A 178 1.61 -2.78 -5.21
CA LEU A 178 2.16 -3.56 -6.30
C LEU A 178 1.03 -3.92 -7.28
N TRP A 179 1.12 -3.40 -8.50
CA TRP A 179 0.19 -3.60 -9.60
C TRP A 179 0.72 -4.67 -10.56
N ASP A 180 -0.16 -5.58 -10.99
CA ASP A 180 0.10 -6.51 -12.07
C ASP A 180 -0.62 -6.04 -13.33
N SER A 181 0.14 -5.57 -14.33
CA SER A 181 -0.43 -5.03 -15.56
C SER A 181 -1.05 -6.10 -16.45
N CYS A 182 -0.70 -7.38 -16.27
CA CYS A 182 -1.30 -8.47 -17.04
C CYS A 182 -2.71 -8.80 -16.55
N THR A 183 -2.91 -8.85 -15.23
CA THR A 183 -4.23 -9.12 -14.65
C THR A 183 -5.07 -7.86 -14.44
N GLY A 184 -4.45 -6.68 -14.50
CA GLY A 184 -5.13 -5.40 -14.32
C GLY A 184 -5.61 -5.21 -12.87
N ARG A 185 -4.81 -5.66 -11.88
CA ARG A 185 -5.19 -5.69 -10.47
C ARG A 185 -4.04 -5.33 -9.53
N VAL A 186 -4.39 -4.82 -8.35
CA VAL A 186 -3.48 -4.67 -7.22
C VAL A 186 -3.26 -6.05 -6.58
N VAL A 187 -2.02 -6.51 -6.57
CA VAL A 187 -1.62 -7.77 -5.95
C VAL A 187 -1.42 -7.59 -4.45
N CYS A 188 -0.73 -6.52 -4.07
CA CYS A 188 -0.42 -6.26 -2.67
C CYS A 188 -0.40 -4.76 -2.38
N ASN A 189 -0.96 -4.33 -1.26
CA ASN A 189 -0.91 -2.94 -0.78
C ASN A 189 -0.36 -2.80 0.65
N GLU A 190 0.16 -3.88 1.23
CA GLU A 190 0.91 -3.82 2.49
C GLU A 190 2.40 -3.65 2.19
N SER A 191 3.00 -2.55 2.66
CA SER A 191 4.42 -2.26 2.49
C SER A 191 5.36 -3.40 2.92
N THR A 192 5.09 -4.03 4.07
CA THR A 192 5.93 -5.12 4.60
C THR A 192 5.91 -6.35 3.69
N ASP A 193 4.74 -6.69 3.16
CA ASP A 193 4.59 -7.84 2.27
C ASP A 193 5.14 -7.54 0.88
N ILE A 194 5.00 -6.29 0.40
CA ILE A 194 5.64 -5.86 -0.85
C ILE A 194 7.16 -5.99 -0.74
N VAL A 195 7.78 -5.56 0.36
CA VAL A 195 9.24 -5.73 0.56
C VAL A 195 9.63 -7.21 0.47
N ARG A 196 8.85 -8.10 1.09
CA ARG A 196 9.09 -9.56 1.01
C ARG A 196 8.91 -10.09 -0.42
N ILE A 197 7.86 -9.67 -1.12
CA ILE A 197 7.61 -10.06 -2.52
C ILE A 197 8.74 -9.60 -3.43
N LEU A 198 9.17 -8.35 -3.31
CA LEU A 198 10.27 -7.78 -4.10
C LEU A 198 11.55 -8.61 -3.92
N HIS A 199 11.89 -8.95 -2.67
CA HIS A 199 13.10 -9.71 -2.39
C HIS A 199 12.98 -11.20 -2.75
N GLN A 200 11.91 -11.88 -2.30
CA GLN A 200 11.81 -13.35 -2.35
C GLN A 200 11.21 -13.89 -3.65
N LYS A 201 10.38 -13.11 -4.35
CA LYS A 201 9.67 -13.55 -5.56
C LYS A 201 10.17 -12.85 -6.80
N LEU A 202 10.32 -11.52 -6.74
CA LEU A 202 10.76 -10.74 -7.89
C LEU A 202 12.27 -10.59 -7.97
N GLY A 203 13.01 -10.88 -6.90
CA GLY A 203 14.48 -10.74 -6.84
C GLY A 203 15.23 -11.54 -7.90
N VAL A 204 14.62 -12.62 -8.42
CA VAL A 204 15.17 -13.39 -9.57
C VAL A 204 15.24 -12.58 -10.86
N LEU A 205 14.54 -11.44 -10.94
CA LEU A 205 14.55 -10.50 -12.06
C LEU A 205 15.49 -9.31 -11.83
N GLY A 206 16.27 -9.30 -10.75
CA GLY A 206 17.23 -8.25 -10.43
C GLY A 206 18.53 -8.41 -11.22
N GLU A 207 19.11 -7.28 -11.64
CA GLU A 207 20.44 -7.18 -12.25
C GLU A 207 21.38 -6.31 -11.40
#